data_AF-A0A967X6N6-F1
#
_entry.id   AF-A0A967X6N6-F1
#
_cell.length_a   1.000
_cell.length_b   1.000
_cell.length_c   1.000
_cell.angle_alpha   90.00
_cell.angle_beta   90.00
_cell.angle_gamma   90.00
#
_symmetry.space_group_name_H-M   'P 1'
#
loop_
_entity.id
_entity.type
_entity.pdbx_description
1 polymer ?
#
loop_
_entity_poly.entity_id
_entity_poly.type
_entity_poly.pdbx_seq_one_letter_code
_entity_poly.pdbx_strand_id
1 'polypeptide(L)'
;ENYTGYKNLIQLASAGYLDGFYYRPRIDKELLAKHSEGVVCLSACLAGEVATYLRHDAYDEARRVAAEFRDLFGPERFWLEAQDHGLVEQEKV
;
A
#
# COMPACT_ATOMS: atom_id res chain seq x y z
N GLU A 1 -2.28 -11.82 -8.13
CA GLU A 1 -1.93 -13.26 -7.99
C GLU A 1 -2.76 -14.14 -8.92
N ASN A 2 -4.08 -13.92 -8.99
CA ASN A 2 -5.02 -14.75 -9.76
C ASN A 2 -6.12 -13.90 -10.42
N TYR A 3 -7.11 -14.55 -11.06
CA TYR A 3 -8.21 -13.86 -11.74
C TYR A 3 -9.14 -13.08 -10.80
N THR A 4 -9.34 -13.54 -9.56
CA THR A 4 -10.09 -12.79 -8.54
C THR A 4 -9.39 -11.46 -8.21
N GLY A 5 -8.07 -11.50 -8.02
CA GLY A 5 -7.26 -10.30 -7.80
C GLY A 5 -7.37 -9.30 -8.94
N TYR A 6 -7.36 -9.76 -10.19
CA TYR A 6 -7.57 -8.89 -11.36
C TYR A 6 -8.94 -8.18 -11.31
N LYS A 7 -10.03 -8.91 -11.01
CA LYS A 7 -11.36 -8.30 -10.87
C LYS A 7 -11.39 -7.29 -9.73
N ASN A 8 -10.76 -7.60 -8.61
CA ASN A 8 -10.67 -6.69 -7.47
C ASN A 8 -9.92 -5.39 -7.83
N LEU A 9 -8.81 -5.48 -8.58
CA LEU A 9 -8.11 -4.30 -9.08
C LEU A 9 -8.98 -3.44 -10.00
N ILE A 10 -9.81 -4.06 -10.87
CA ILE A 10 -10.77 -3.31 -11.69
C ILE A 10 -11.76 -2.55 -10.80
N GLN A 11 -12.34 -3.20 -9.80
CA GLN A 11 -13.30 -2.55 -8.89
C GLN A 11 -12.65 -1.39 -8.12
N LEU A 12 -11.45 -1.58 -7.59
CA LEU A 12 -10.68 -0.55 -6.91
C LEU A 12 -10.40 0.65 -7.82
N ALA A 13 -10.00 0.40 -9.07
CA ALA A 13 -9.75 1.46 -10.04
C ALA A 13 -11.04 2.22 -10.37
N SER A 14 -12.14 1.52 -10.63
CA SER A 14 -13.46 2.12 -10.91
C SER A 14 -13.97 2.96 -9.74
N ALA A 15 -13.96 2.42 -8.51
CA ALA A 15 -14.39 3.13 -7.31
C ALA A 15 -13.52 4.38 -7.03
N GLY A 16 -12.21 4.30 -7.29
CA GLY A 16 -11.33 5.46 -7.17
C GLY A 16 -11.74 6.63 -8.06
N TYR A 17 -12.30 6.36 -9.24
CA TYR A 17 -12.81 7.39 -10.16
C TYR A 17 -14.24 7.84 -9.85
N LEU A 18 -15.12 6.93 -9.46
CA LEU A 18 -16.53 7.24 -9.23
C LEU A 18 -16.77 7.90 -7.87
N ASP A 19 -16.11 7.40 -6.83
CA ASP A 19 -16.39 7.78 -5.43
C ASP A 19 -15.22 8.52 -4.78
N GLY A 20 -13.97 8.23 -5.20
CA GLY A 20 -12.76 8.72 -4.54
C GLY A 20 -12.12 9.98 -5.16
N PHE A 21 -12.69 10.50 -6.25
CA PHE A 21 -12.06 11.55 -7.06
C PHE A 21 -12.10 12.92 -6.36
N TYR A 22 -10.92 13.46 -6.05
CA TYR A 22 -10.77 14.85 -5.64
C TYR A 22 -9.92 15.62 -6.65
N TYR A 23 -8.59 15.50 -6.56
CA TYR A 23 -7.67 15.97 -7.60
C TYR A 23 -7.12 14.80 -8.45
N ARG A 24 -7.10 13.60 -7.85
CA ARG A 24 -6.75 12.32 -8.46
C ARG A 24 -7.71 11.26 -7.92
N PRO A 25 -7.94 10.16 -8.65
CA PRO A 25 -8.68 9.02 -8.11
C PRO A 25 -7.91 8.44 -6.92
N ARG A 26 -8.61 8.21 -5.81
CA ARG A 26 -8.03 7.70 -4.54
C ARG A 26 -8.88 6.57 -4.02
N ILE A 27 -8.26 5.66 -3.31
CA ILE A 27 -8.92 4.59 -2.57
C ILE A 27 -8.49 4.66 -1.11
N ASP A 28 -9.34 4.21 -0.20
CA ASP A 28 -9.03 4.14 1.23
C ASP A 28 -8.80 2.68 1.68
N LYS A 29 -8.34 2.51 2.93
CA LYS A 29 -8.04 1.19 3.50
C LYS A 29 -9.30 0.32 3.68
N GLU A 30 -10.47 0.93 3.88
CA GLU A 30 -11.73 0.18 4.00
C GLU A 30 -12.10 -0.47 2.67
N LEU A 31 -12.01 0.27 1.58
CA LEU A 31 -12.24 -0.22 0.24
C LEU A 31 -11.19 -1.26 -0.18
N LEU A 32 -9.92 -1.04 0.18
CA LEU A 32 -8.86 -2.04 0.00
C LEU A 32 -9.19 -3.35 0.72
N ALA A 33 -9.64 -3.28 1.97
CA ALA A 33 -9.98 -4.48 2.75
C ALA A 33 -11.13 -5.28 2.10
N LYS A 34 -12.11 -4.60 1.50
CA LYS A 34 -13.23 -5.25 0.76
C LYS A 34 -12.77 -5.97 -0.51
N HIS A 35 -11.63 -5.57 -1.08
CA HIS A 35 -11.14 -6.07 -2.37
C HIS A 35 -9.69 -6.60 -2.30
N SER A 36 -9.22 -7.06 -1.14
CA SER A 36 -7.83 -7.48 -0.97
C SER A 36 -7.54 -8.89 -1.48
N GLU A 37 -8.58 -9.73 -1.69
CA GLU A 37 -8.42 -11.11 -2.12
C GLU A 37 -7.71 -11.21 -3.48
N GLY A 38 -6.66 -12.03 -3.56
CA GLY A 38 -5.89 -12.26 -4.78
C GLY A 38 -4.99 -11.09 -5.22
N VAL A 39 -4.92 -10.02 -4.42
CA VAL A 39 -4.06 -8.85 -4.65
C VAL A 39 -2.81 -8.95 -3.78
N VAL A 40 -1.64 -8.77 -4.39
CA VAL A 40 -0.36 -8.65 -3.69
C VAL A 40 -0.07 -7.17 -3.50
N CYS A 41 0.29 -6.78 -2.28
CA CYS A 41 0.61 -5.42 -1.89
C CYS A 41 2.09 -5.30 -1.52
N LEU A 42 2.69 -4.18 -1.91
CA LEU A 42 4.05 -3.79 -1.56
C LEU A 42 3.99 -2.54 -0.67
N SER A 43 4.99 -2.32 0.19
CA SER A 43 5.05 -1.14 1.07
C SER A 43 5.23 0.20 0.33
N ALA A 44 5.39 0.17 -1.00
CA ALA A 44 5.60 1.30 -1.91
C ALA A 44 6.96 2.00 -1.77
N CYS A 45 7.17 3.03 -2.59
CA CYS A 45 8.39 3.83 -2.66
C CYS A 45 8.52 4.83 -1.48
N LEU A 46 9.43 5.80 -1.59
CA LEU A 46 9.63 6.87 -0.59
C LEU A 46 8.36 7.65 -0.21
N ALA A 47 7.40 7.76 -1.14
CA ALA A 47 6.11 8.41 -0.90
C ALA A 47 5.06 7.49 -0.26
N GLY A 48 5.38 6.20 -0.08
CA GLY A 48 4.56 5.23 0.64
C GLY A 48 4.43 5.57 2.12
N GLU A 49 3.35 5.09 2.75
CA GLU A 49 3.03 5.42 4.14
C GLU A 49 4.11 4.93 5.10
N VAL A 50 4.62 3.71 4.91
CA VAL A 50 5.70 3.10 5.73
C VAL A 50 6.98 3.92 5.63
N ALA A 51 7.47 4.18 4.41
CA ALA A 51 8.68 4.95 4.17
C ALA A 51 8.55 6.40 4.68
N THR A 52 7.36 6.99 4.60
CA THR A 52 7.11 8.33 5.12
C THR A 52 7.29 8.39 6.63
N TYR A 53 6.74 7.45 7.39
CA TYR A 53 6.96 7.39 8.84
C TYR A 53 8.42 7.12 9.21
N LEU A 54 9.11 6.22 8.48
CA LEU A 54 10.55 5.98 8.71
C LEU A 54 11.39 7.24 8.50
N ARG A 55 11.13 8.00 7.42
CA ARG A 55 11.83 9.27 7.15
C ARG A 55 11.56 10.37 8.18
N HIS A 56 10.48 10.25 8.94
CA HIS A 56 10.13 11.15 10.04
C HIS A 56 10.51 10.58 11.41
N ASP A 57 11.39 9.58 11.47
CA ASP A 57 11.88 8.94 12.69
C ASP A 57 10.75 8.34 13.56
N ALA A 58 9.61 8.00 12.96
CA ALA A 58 8.42 7.46 13.61
C ALA A 58 8.31 5.95 13.42
N TYR A 59 9.30 5.20 13.94
CA TYR A 59 9.42 3.75 13.73
C TYR A 59 8.18 2.94 14.16
N ASP A 60 7.60 3.26 15.31
CA ASP A 60 6.43 2.53 15.82
C ASP A 60 5.20 2.70 14.92
N GLU A 61 5.01 3.89 14.34
CA GLU A 61 3.94 4.13 13.37
C GLU A 61 4.23 3.42 12.04
N ALA A 62 5.48 3.44 11.57
CA ALA A 62 5.87 2.68 10.38
C ALA A 62 5.58 1.18 10.54
N ARG A 63 5.96 0.62 11.70
CA ARG A 63 5.70 -0.78 12.04
C ARG A 63 4.20 -1.08 12.14
N ARG A 64 3.42 -0.18 12.77
CA ARG A 64 1.97 -0.33 12.91
C ARG A 64 1.30 -0.35 11.54
N VAL A 65 1.66 0.56 10.64
CA VAL A 65 1.09 0.64 9.29
C VAL A 65 1.50 -0.57 8.44
N ALA A 66 2.75 -1.00 8.51
CA ALA A 66 3.18 -2.21 7.81
C ALA A 66 2.41 -3.45 8.30
N ALA A 67 2.15 -3.55 9.61
CA ALA A 67 1.32 -4.61 10.17
C ALA A 67 -0.15 -4.50 9.73
N GLU A 68 -0.71 -3.28 9.67
CA GLU A 68 -2.07 -3.04 9.16
C GLU A 68 -2.24 -3.53 7.72
N PHE A 69 -1.30 -3.20 6.83
CA PHE A 69 -1.33 -3.70 5.45
C PHE A 69 -1.12 -5.21 5.36
N ARG A 70 -0.20 -5.77 6.15
CA ARG A 70 -0.01 -7.23 6.25
C ARG A 70 -1.30 -7.93 6.67
N ASP A 71 -2.00 -7.40 7.67
CA ASP A 71 -3.22 -8.02 8.18
C ASP A 71 -4.38 -7.85 7.19
N LEU A 72 -4.44 -6.73 6.46
CA LEU A 72 -5.44 -6.45 5.42
C LEU A 72 -5.30 -7.38 4.21
N PHE A 73 -4.07 -7.55 3.70
CA PHE A 73 -3.80 -8.35 2.51
C PHE A 73 -3.54 -9.83 2.83
N GLY A 74 -3.10 -10.13 4.05
CA GLY A 74 -2.66 -11.45 4.50
C GLY A 74 -1.13 -11.59 4.49
N PRO A 75 -0.56 -12.42 5.37
CA PRO A 75 0.89 -12.53 5.57
C PRO A 75 1.66 -12.99 4.32
N GLU A 76 1.01 -13.72 3.42
CA GLU A 76 1.62 -14.22 2.17
C GLU A 76 1.48 -13.24 0.98
N ARG A 77 0.82 -12.10 1.19
CA ARG A 77 0.48 -11.13 0.12
C ARG A 77 0.89 -9.69 0.42
N PHE A 78 1.68 -9.48 1.46
CA PHE A 78 2.28 -8.17 1.76
C PHE A 78 3.79 -8.30 1.85
N TRP A 79 4.50 -7.43 1.13
CA TRP A 79 5.97 -7.40 1.14
C TRP A 79 6.50 -6.01 1.44
N LEU A 80 7.58 -5.95 2.20
CA LEU A 80 8.40 -4.76 2.32
C LEU A 80 9.19 -4.59 1.01
N GLU A 81 8.99 -3.46 0.36
CA GLU A 81 9.62 -3.10 -0.90
C GLU A 81 10.92 -2.33 -0.63
N ALA A 82 12.05 -2.91 -1.06
CA ALA A 82 13.34 -2.25 -1.02
C ALA A 82 13.68 -1.69 -2.40
N GLN A 83 14.07 -0.41 -2.43
CA GLN A 83 14.45 0.30 -3.65
C GLN A 83 15.73 1.08 -3.36
N ASP A 84 16.73 1.03 -4.25
CA ASP A 84 17.99 1.77 -4.09
C ASP A 84 18.39 2.43 -5.42
N HIS A 85 18.36 3.76 -5.42
CA HIS A 85 18.79 4.63 -6.52
C HIS A 85 19.95 5.54 -6.09
N GLY A 86 20.58 5.29 -4.94
CA GLY A 86 21.61 6.15 -4.36
C GLY A 86 21.10 7.47 -3.76
N LEU A 87 19.82 7.52 -3.36
CA LEU A 87 19.23 8.68 -2.68
C LEU A 87 19.42 8.56 -1.16
N VAL A 88 19.85 9.65 -0.51
CA VAL A 88 20.08 9.68 0.95
C VAL A 88 18.80 9.33 1.73
N GLU A 89 17.64 9.68 1.20
CA GLU A 89 16.36 9.35 1.80
C GLU A 89 16.04 7.85 1.82
N GLN A 90 16.60 7.08 0.88
CA GLN A 90 16.40 5.62 0.83
C GLN A 90 17.28 4.88 1.84
N GLU A 91 18.42 5.46 2.26
CA GLU A 91 19.25 4.87 3.31
C GLU A 91 18.54 4.79 4.67
N LYS A 92 17.48 5.61 4.86
CA LYS A 92 16.67 5.64 6.09
C LYS A 92 15.48 4.67 6.09
N VAL A 93 15.20 4.01 4.97
CA VAL A 93 13.99 3.18 4.74
C VAL A 93 14.38 1.74 4.58
#